data_AF-A0A5G2QZ72-F1
#
_entry.id   AF-A0A5G2QZ72-F1
#
_cell.length_a   1.000
_cell.length_b   1.000
_cell.length_c   1.000
_cell.angle_alpha   90.00
_cell.angle_beta   90.00
_cell.angle_gamma   90.00
#
_symmetry.space_group_name_H-M   'P 1'
#
loop_
_entity.id
_entity.type
_entity.pdbx_description
1 polymer ?
#
loop_
_entity_poly.entity_id
_entity_poly.type
_entity_poly.pdbx_seq_one_letter_code
_entity_poly.pdbx_strand_id
1 'polypeptide(L)'
;AFKVSISGDKVELTCPEDPESEKMTWKRNDMQIYESYDNYMLLESFSEVENSGYYTCTVGEKTSHRLYLKARVCENCVEVDLMAVVTIIVVDICITLGLLMVVYYYSKSRKAKAMPVTRGAGAGGRPRGQNRERPPPVPNPDYEPIRKGQRDLYAGLNQRGR
;
A
#
# COMPACT_ATOMS: atom_id res chain seq x y z
N ALA A 1 17.93 13.52 -36.82
CA ALA A 1 18.21 12.11 -36.46
C ALA A 1 16.90 11.33 -36.34
N PHE A 2 16.91 10.00 -36.52
CA PHE A 2 15.68 9.20 -36.35
C PHE A 2 15.14 9.29 -34.92
N LYS A 3 13.82 9.33 -34.80
CA LYS A 3 13.12 9.16 -33.54
C LYS A 3 12.44 7.80 -33.55
N VAL A 4 12.62 7.03 -32.48
CA VAL A 4 12.03 5.71 -32.32
C VAL A 4 11.15 5.75 -31.07
N SER A 5 9.87 5.40 -31.23
CA SER A 5 8.92 5.28 -30.12
C SER A 5 8.40 3.85 -30.09
N ILE A 6 8.46 3.20 -28.94
CA ILE A 6 8.04 1.81 -28.75
C ILE A 6 6.87 1.83 -27.76
N SER A 7 5.75 1.25 -28.16
CA SER A 7 4.55 1.18 -27.32
C SER A 7 3.92 -0.21 -27.44
N GLY A 8 4.06 -1.02 -26.39
CA GLY A 8 3.54 -2.40 -26.39
C GLY A 8 4.25 -3.26 -27.43
N ASP A 9 3.49 -3.77 -28.40
CA ASP A 9 3.97 -4.54 -29.55
C ASP A 9 4.21 -3.68 -30.82
N LYS A 10 3.97 -2.36 -30.75
CA LYS A 10 4.08 -1.45 -31.88
C LYS A 10 5.37 -0.63 -31.81
N VAL A 11 5.98 -0.43 -32.96
CA VAL A 11 7.16 0.43 -33.11
C VAL A 11 6.86 1.52 -34.12
N GLU A 12 7.01 2.77 -33.69
CA GLU A 12 6.87 3.94 -34.54
C GLU A 12 8.26 4.51 -34.85
N LEU A 13 8.55 4.64 -36.14
CA LEU A 13 9.78 5.24 -36.65
C LEU A 13 9.45 6.58 -37.28
N THR A 14 10.08 7.65 -36.81
CA THR A 14 9.98 8.97 -37.44
C THR A 14 11.28 9.28 -38.18
N CYS A 15 11.15 9.61 -39.46
CA CYS A 15 12.23 10.04 -40.31
C CYS A 15 12.69 11.45 -39.91
N PRO A 16 14.00 11.74 -39.97
CA PRO A 16 14.50 13.09 -39.74
C PRO A 16 14.20 14.08 -40.88
N GLU A 17 13.88 13.59 -42.07
CA GLU A 17 13.58 14.42 -43.23
C GLU A 17 12.07 14.71 -43.28
N ASP A 18 11.73 15.96 -43.58
CA ASP A 18 10.34 16.36 -43.75
C ASP A 18 9.86 16.06 -45.18
N PRO A 19 8.74 15.34 -45.36
CA PRO A 19 8.25 14.96 -46.66
C PRO A 19 7.70 16.15 -47.46
N GLU A 20 7.48 17.32 -46.85
CA GLU A 20 6.88 18.54 -47.42
C GLU A 20 5.66 18.27 -48.33
N SER A 21 5.88 17.90 -49.59
CA SER A 21 4.88 17.57 -50.60
C SER A 21 5.21 16.32 -51.43
N GLU A 22 6.35 15.69 -51.16
CA GLU A 22 6.85 14.50 -51.85
C GLU A 22 6.52 13.23 -51.06
N LYS A 23 6.42 12.10 -51.76
CA LYS A 23 6.26 10.81 -51.10
C LYS A 23 7.59 10.40 -50.46
N MET A 24 7.52 9.95 -49.23
CA MET A 24 8.63 9.35 -48.52
C MET A 24 8.63 7.83 -48.73
N THR A 25 9.75 7.31 -49.21
CA THR A 25 9.95 5.87 -49.40
C THR A 25 10.76 5.30 -48.24
N TRP A 26 10.22 4.29 -47.58
CA TRP A 26 10.89 3.55 -46.51
C TRP A 26 11.49 2.26 -47.06
N LYS A 27 12.75 2.01 -46.69
CA LYS A 27 13.48 0.79 -47.03
C LYS A 27 13.94 0.08 -45.77
N ARG A 28 13.88 -1.25 -45.80
CA ARG A 28 14.45 -2.15 -44.79
C ARG A 28 15.38 -3.12 -45.48
N ASN A 29 16.63 -3.18 -45.02
CA ASN A 29 17.70 -3.97 -45.64
C ASN A 29 17.77 -3.74 -47.17
N ASP A 30 17.69 -2.46 -47.56
CA ASP A 30 17.71 -1.98 -48.94
C ASP A 30 16.50 -2.35 -49.81
N MET A 31 15.54 -3.10 -49.26
CA MET A 31 14.27 -3.40 -49.91
C MET A 31 13.23 -2.36 -49.52
N GLN A 32 12.51 -1.83 -50.50
CA GLN A 32 11.38 -0.93 -50.25
C GLN A 32 10.24 -1.70 -49.58
N ILE A 33 9.73 -1.17 -48.47
CA ILE A 33 8.68 -1.80 -47.68
C ILE A 33 7.40 -0.98 -47.60
N TYR A 34 7.51 0.36 -47.73
CA TYR A 34 6.38 1.24 -47.50
C TYR A 34 6.61 2.60 -48.18
N GLU A 35 5.53 3.26 -48.61
CA GLU A 35 5.52 4.64 -49.08
C GLU A 35 4.40 5.39 -48.38
N SER A 36 4.70 6.58 -47.87
CA SER A 36 3.69 7.47 -47.31
C SER A 36 4.08 8.93 -47.53
N TYR A 37 3.10 9.82 -47.41
CA TYR A 37 3.32 11.26 -47.29
C TYR A 37 3.64 11.66 -45.84
N ASP A 38 3.45 10.75 -44.89
CA ASP A 38 3.77 10.97 -43.49
C ASP A 38 5.28 10.77 -43.24
N ASN A 39 5.82 11.55 -42.31
CA ASN A 39 7.20 11.43 -41.87
C ASN A 39 7.41 10.29 -40.86
N TYR A 40 6.35 9.58 -40.48
CA TYR A 40 6.39 8.44 -39.56
C TYR A 40 5.88 7.16 -40.21
N MET A 41 6.37 6.03 -39.72
CA MET A 41 5.93 4.69 -40.10
C MET A 41 5.60 3.90 -38.84
N LEU A 42 4.39 3.34 -38.79
CA LEU A 42 3.94 2.45 -37.72
C LEU A 42 4.17 0.99 -38.15
N LEU A 43 4.95 0.25 -37.37
CA LEU A 43 5.11 -1.19 -37.49
C LEU A 43 4.27 -1.84 -36.39
N GLU A 44 3.12 -2.39 -36.78
CA GLU A 44 2.31 -3.22 -35.89
C GLU A 44 2.96 -4.60 -35.69
N SER A 45 2.69 -5.23 -34.54
CA SER A 45 3.17 -6.58 -34.19
C SER A 45 4.66 -6.81 -34.49
N PHE A 46 5.51 -5.93 -33.97
CA PHE A 46 6.94 -5.98 -34.26
C PHE A 46 7.58 -7.28 -33.73
N SER A 47 8.28 -8.02 -34.60
CA SER A 47 9.07 -9.19 -34.21
C SER A 47 10.56 -8.89 -34.31
N GLU A 48 11.34 -9.19 -33.25
CA GLU A 48 12.80 -9.02 -33.27
C GLU A 48 13.43 -9.80 -34.43
N VAL A 49 12.92 -10.98 -34.76
CA VAL A 49 13.53 -11.86 -35.77
C VAL A 49 13.24 -11.35 -37.19
N GLU A 50 12.02 -10.89 -37.44
CA GLU A 50 11.54 -10.56 -38.79
C GLU A 50 11.72 -9.08 -39.14
N ASN A 51 11.63 -8.21 -38.14
CA ASN A 51 11.61 -6.76 -38.33
C ASN A 51 12.90 -6.06 -37.88
N SER A 52 13.87 -6.77 -37.30
CA SER A 52 15.19 -6.17 -37.06
C SER A 52 15.95 -5.98 -38.38
N GLY A 53 16.67 -4.86 -38.50
CA GLY A 53 17.45 -4.57 -39.69
C GLY A 53 17.83 -3.10 -39.85
N TYR A 54 18.37 -2.79 -41.02
CA TYR A 54 18.71 -1.42 -41.40
C TYR A 54 17.52 -0.73 -42.04
N TYR A 55 17.11 0.40 -41.47
CA TYR A 55 16.06 1.27 -41.97
C TYR A 55 16.64 2.53 -42.57
N THR A 56 16.08 2.93 -43.71
CA THR A 56 16.33 4.23 -44.35
C THR A 56 15.03 4.80 -44.90
N CYS A 57 14.89 6.12 -44.81
CA CYS A 57 13.84 6.88 -45.49
C CYS A 57 14.47 7.77 -46.58
N THR A 58 13.78 7.91 -47.70
CA THR A 58 14.20 8.76 -48.82
C THR A 58 13.04 9.65 -49.25
N VAL A 59 13.28 10.95 -49.35
CA VAL A 59 12.33 11.97 -49.83
C VAL A 59 12.96 12.62 -51.07
N GLY A 60 12.39 12.36 -52.24
CA GLY A 60 12.99 12.80 -53.51
C GLY A 60 14.41 12.27 -53.69
N GLU A 61 15.38 13.18 -53.79
CA GLU A 61 16.81 12.86 -53.87
C GLU A 61 17.51 12.79 -52.51
N LYS A 62 16.85 13.26 -51.44
CA LYS A 62 17.44 13.27 -50.09
C LYS A 62 17.26 11.89 -49.45
N THR A 63 18.39 11.28 -49.12
CA THR A 63 18.41 9.99 -48.42
C THR A 63 18.93 10.20 -46.99
N SER A 64 18.16 9.73 -46.03
CA SER A 64 18.54 9.77 -44.62
C SER A 64 19.70 8.81 -44.31
N HIS A 65 20.34 9.00 -43.15
CA HIS A 65 21.32 8.05 -42.62
C HIS A 65 20.70 6.67 -42.35
N ARG A 66 21.53 5.63 -42.24
CA ARG A 66 21.06 4.27 -41.88
C ARG A 66 20.82 4.15 -40.38
N LEU A 67 19.61 3.71 -40.00
CA LEU A 67 19.27 3.32 -38.63
C LEU A 67 19.29 1.79 -38.52
N TYR A 68 20.11 1.21 -37.65
CA TYR A 68 19.97 -0.21 -37.31
C TYR A 68 19.00 -0.36 -36.15
N LEU A 69 17.82 -0.93 -36.43
CA LEU A 69 16.79 -1.18 -35.43
C LEU A 69 16.85 -2.64 -34.98
N LYS A 70 17.07 -2.85 -33.69
CA LYS A 70 16.94 -4.14 -33.02
C LYS A 70 16.25 -3.92 -31.68
N ALA A 71 14.99 -4.31 -31.60
CA ALA A 71 14.16 -4.14 -30.42
C ALA A 71 13.45 -5.44 -30.06
N ARG A 72 13.17 -5.63 -28.77
CA ARG A 72 12.27 -6.67 -28.27
C ARG A 72 11.04 -5.97 -27.74
N VAL A 73 9.89 -6.27 -28.33
CA VAL A 73 8.61 -5.72 -27.92
C VAL A 73 7.73 -6.80 -27.32
N CYS A 74 6.80 -6.42 -26.45
CA CYS A 74 5.87 -7.35 -25.82
C CYS A 74 4.60 -6.63 -25.37
N GLU A 75 3.46 -7.31 -25.54
CA GLU A 75 2.12 -6.73 -25.38
C GLU A 75 1.82 -6.30 -23.93
N ASN A 76 2.33 -7.03 -22.94
CA ASN A 76 2.08 -6.81 -21.51
C ASN A 76 3.32 -6.42 -20.71
N CYS A 77 4.36 -5.95 -21.39
CA CYS A 77 5.56 -5.48 -20.70
C CYS A 77 5.39 -4.05 -20.25
N VAL A 78 5.62 -3.82 -18.96
CA VAL A 78 5.76 -2.47 -18.42
C VAL A 78 7.24 -2.15 -18.39
N GLU A 79 7.63 -1.02 -18.97
CA GLU A 79 8.98 -0.51 -18.83
C GLU A 79 9.23 -0.22 -17.34
N VAL A 80 10.15 -0.98 -16.75
CA VAL A 80 10.48 -0.85 -15.33
C VAL A 80 11.46 0.31 -15.19
N ASP A 81 10.93 1.52 -15.09
CA ASP A 81 11.72 2.69 -14.75
C ASP A 81 12.08 2.70 -13.25
N LEU A 82 13.28 3.16 -12.92
CA LEU A 82 13.77 3.27 -11.55
C LEU A 82 12.83 4.12 -10.70
N MET A 83 12.34 5.23 -11.25
CA MET A 83 11.40 6.10 -10.54
C MET A 83 10.06 5.38 -10.31
N ALA A 84 9.57 4.59 -11.27
CA ALA A 84 8.36 3.80 -11.11
C ALA A 84 8.50 2.76 -9.98
N VAL A 85 9.65 2.07 -9.88
CA VAL A 85 9.89 1.13 -8.78
C VAL A 85 9.93 1.85 -7.43
N VAL A 86 10.64 2.98 -7.35
CA VAL A 86 10.72 3.77 -6.13
C VAL A 86 9.34 4.25 -5.68
N THR A 87 8.49 4.73 -6.61
CA THR A 87 7.15 5.18 -6.25
C THR A 87 6.28 4.03 -5.76
N ILE A 88 6.36 2.84 -6.38
CA ILE A 88 5.64 1.64 -5.92
C ILE A 88 6.02 1.29 -4.47
N ILE A 89 7.32 1.29 -4.15
CA ILE A 89 7.81 1.00 -2.80
C ILE A 89 7.32 2.03 -1.79
N VAL A 90 7.41 3.33 -2.12
CA VAL A 90 6.95 4.41 -1.23
C VAL A 90 5.45 4.31 -0.96
N VAL A 91 4.65 4.02 -1.99
CA VAL A 91 3.20 3.83 -1.84
C VAL A 91 2.89 2.65 -0.92
N ASP A 92 3.57 1.52 -1.08
CA ASP A 92 3.39 0.35 -0.21
C ASP A 92 3.74 0.64 1.26
N ILE A 93 4.86 1.34 1.51
CA ILE A 93 5.25 1.77 2.85
C ILE A 93 4.19 2.71 3.47
N CYS A 94 3.67 3.66 2.69
CA CYS A 94 2.62 4.58 3.15
C CYS A 94 1.32 3.84 3.50
N ILE A 95 0.91 2.87 2.68
CA ILE A 95 -0.28 2.06 2.92
C ILE A 95 -0.11 1.22 4.17
N THR A 96 1.01 0.49 4.28
CA THR A 96 1.28 -0.36 5.45
C THR A 96 1.36 0.43 6.74
N LEU A 97 2.08 1.56 6.77
CA LEU A 97 2.13 2.46 7.93
C LEU A 97 0.78 3.09 8.23
N GLY A 98 0.01 3.48 7.21
CA GLY A 98 -1.33 4.02 7.35
C GLY A 98 -2.28 3.01 8.01
N LEU A 99 -2.28 1.77 7.55
CA LEU A 99 -3.07 0.68 8.13
C LEU A 99 -2.65 0.40 9.58
N LEU A 100 -1.34 0.36 9.85
CA LEU A 100 -0.83 0.19 11.22
C LEU A 100 -1.30 1.30 12.15
N MET A 101 -1.25 2.56 11.72
CA MET A 101 -1.76 3.71 12.48
C MET A 101 -3.25 3.59 12.73
N VAL A 102 -4.06 3.28 11.72
CA VAL A 102 -5.51 3.11 11.85
C VAL A 102 -5.85 2.02 12.87
N VAL A 103 -5.23 0.84 12.76
CA VAL A 103 -5.42 -0.27 13.70
C VAL A 103 -4.95 0.12 15.10
N TYR A 104 -3.83 0.82 15.22
CA TYR A 104 -3.31 1.32 16.49
C TYR A 104 -4.30 2.28 17.16
N TYR A 105 -4.82 3.27 16.43
CA TYR A 105 -5.81 4.22 16.98
C TYR A 105 -7.14 3.54 17.30
N TYR A 106 -7.59 2.59 16.47
CA TYR A 106 -8.81 1.84 16.74
C TYR A 106 -8.67 0.94 17.97
N SER A 107 -7.55 0.25 18.12
CA SER A 107 -7.26 -0.57 19.30
C SER A 107 -7.10 0.29 20.56
N LYS A 108 -6.43 1.44 20.48
CA LYS A 108 -6.30 2.39 21.61
C LYS A 108 -7.62 3.02 22.02
N SER A 109 -8.45 3.42 21.06
CA SER A 109 -9.80 3.95 21.34
C SER A 109 -10.76 2.88 21.88
N ARG A 110 -10.59 1.61 21.48
CA ARG A 110 -11.27 0.46 22.10
C ARG A 110 -10.79 0.21 23.54
N LYS A 111 -9.50 0.38 23.86
CA LYS A 111 -8.99 0.27 25.24
C LYS A 111 -9.51 1.36 26.18
N ALA A 112 -9.94 2.52 25.65
CA ALA A 112 -10.61 3.55 26.44
C ALA A 112 -12.11 3.28 26.66
N LYS A 113 -12.74 2.44 25.82
CA LYS A 113 -14.15 2.02 25.95
C LYS A 113 -14.34 0.69 26.68
N ALA A 114 -13.31 -0.15 26.72
CA ALA A 114 -13.20 -1.17 27.75
C ALA A 114 -12.92 -0.41 29.04
N MET A 115 -13.98 -0.08 29.79
CA MET A 115 -13.83 0.23 31.21
C MET A 115 -12.81 -0.77 31.76
N PRO A 116 -11.72 -0.34 32.41
CA PRO A 116 -10.94 -1.29 33.16
C PRO A 116 -11.96 -1.94 34.09
N VAL A 117 -12.21 -3.24 33.91
CA VAL A 117 -12.64 -4.05 35.02
C VAL A 117 -11.48 -3.95 36.00
N THR A 118 -11.48 -2.88 36.79
CA THR A 118 -10.59 -2.64 37.90
C THR A 118 -10.85 -3.76 38.88
N ARG A 119 -10.21 -4.91 38.61
CA ARG A 119 -9.75 -5.81 39.64
C ARG A 119 -8.71 -5.02 40.41
N GLY A 120 -9.15 -4.39 41.50
CA GLY A 120 -8.26 -3.78 42.48
C GLY A 120 -8.29 -2.24 42.54
N ALA A 121 -9.47 -1.63 42.67
CA ALA A 121 -9.55 -0.43 43.49
C ALA A 121 -9.59 -0.89 44.94
N GLY A 122 -8.44 -0.84 45.62
CA GLY A 122 -8.32 -1.12 47.03
C GLY A 122 -9.09 -0.08 47.86
N ALA A 123 -10.33 -0.40 48.19
CA ALA A 123 -11.01 0.03 49.40
C ALA A 123 -12.00 -1.09 49.74
N GLY A 124 -11.79 -1.75 50.88
CA GLY A 124 -12.48 -2.98 51.27
C GLY A 124 -14.01 -2.87 51.25
N GLY A 125 -14.62 -3.24 50.13
CA GLY A 125 -16.06 -3.45 50.00
C GLY A 125 -16.29 -4.85 49.45
N ARG A 126 -16.54 -5.82 50.32
CA ARG A 126 -17.05 -7.14 49.90
C ARG A 126 -18.25 -6.93 48.96
N PRO A 127 -18.39 -7.68 47.85
CA PRO A 127 -19.64 -7.67 47.10
C PRO A 127 -20.71 -8.17 48.08
N ARG A 128 -21.60 -7.26 48.49
CA ARG A 128 -22.71 -7.60 49.37
C ARG A 128 -23.59 -8.53 48.55
N GLY A 129 -23.46 -9.82 48.81
CA GLY A 129 -24.28 -10.85 48.21
C GLY A 129 -25.75 -10.46 48.33
N GLN A 130 -26.48 -10.75 47.27
CA GLN A 130 -27.93 -10.63 47.13
C GLN A 130 -28.62 -10.77 48.50
N ASN A 131 -29.49 -9.81 48.81
CA ASN A 131 -30.22 -9.66 50.06
C ASN A 131 -31.05 -10.92 50.37
N ARG A 132 -30.38 -11.95 50.90
CA ARG A 132 -31.00 -13.09 51.55
C ARG A 132 -31.01 -12.73 53.03
N GLU A 133 -32.22 -12.54 53.54
CA GLU A 133 -32.51 -12.55 54.97
C GLU A 133 -31.70 -13.69 55.62
N ARG A 134 -30.67 -13.30 56.37
CA ARG A 134 -29.98 -14.26 57.22
C ARG A 134 -30.96 -14.60 58.34
N PRO A 135 -31.21 -15.89 58.64
CA PRO A 135 -31.93 -16.24 59.85
C PRO A 135 -31.22 -15.59 61.04
N PRO A 136 -31.97 -15.12 62.06
CA PRO A 136 -31.37 -14.50 63.23
C PRO A 136 -30.32 -15.45 63.82
N PRO A 137 -29.16 -14.94 64.27
CA PRO A 137 -28.14 -15.77 64.90
C PRO A 137 -28.79 -16.55 66.04
N VAL A 138 -28.58 -17.87 66.05
CA VAL A 138 -29.03 -18.72 67.16
C VAL A 138 -28.43 -18.13 68.45
N PRO A 139 -29.24 -17.75 69.45
CA PRO A 139 -28.71 -17.19 70.70
C PRO A 139 -27.79 -18.23 71.34
N ASN A 140 -26.49 -17.99 71.27
CA ASN A 140 -25.53 -18.80 72.00
C ASN A 140 -25.62 -18.36 73.47
N PRO A 141 -25.99 -19.23 74.43
CA PRO A 141 -26.19 -18.83 75.83
C PRO A 141 -24.92 -18.29 76.48
N ASP A 142 -23.75 -18.59 75.91
CA ASP A 142 -22.45 -18.20 76.46
C ASP A 142 -21.99 -16.79 76.07
N TYR A 143 -22.72 -16.06 75.21
CA TYR A 143 -22.35 -14.70 74.82
C TYR A 143 -23.55 -13.77 74.71
N GLU A 144 -23.46 -12.59 75.32
CA GLU A 144 -24.47 -11.55 75.18
C GLU A 144 -24.47 -10.92 73.76
N PRO A 145 -25.65 -10.58 73.20
CA PRO A 145 -25.73 -9.89 71.92
C PRO A 145 -25.03 -8.54 71.92
N ILE A 146 -24.05 -8.37 71.03
CA ILE A 146 -23.24 -7.14 70.92
C ILE A 146 -24.14 -5.94 70.57
N ARG A 147 -24.19 -4.93 71.46
CA ARG A 147 -24.90 -3.66 71.23
C ARG A 147 -24.15 -2.81 70.21
N LYS A 148 -24.72 -2.64 69.02
CA LYS A 148 -24.16 -1.75 67.99
C LYS A 148 -24.23 -0.30 68.48
N GLY A 149 -23.06 0.33 68.69
CA GLY A 149 -22.93 1.74 69.05
C GLY A 149 -22.07 2.01 70.29
N GLN A 150 -21.69 0.98 71.05
CA GLN A 150 -20.82 1.11 72.21
C GLN A 150 -19.41 0.63 71.84
N ARG A 151 -18.38 1.47 72.08
CA ARG A 151 -16.98 1.04 71.97
C ARG A 151 -16.66 0.19 73.18
N ASP A 152 -16.41 -1.10 72.97
CA ASP A 152 -15.93 -1.97 74.04
C ASP A 152 -14.56 -1.50 74.53
N LEU A 153 -14.33 -1.58 75.84
CA LEU A 153 -13.14 -1.05 76.53
C LEU A 153 -11.81 -1.59 75.97
N TYR A 154 -11.84 -2.74 75.30
CA TYR A 154 -10.68 -3.38 74.67
C TYR A 154 -10.53 -3.12 73.17
N ALA A 155 -11.41 -2.32 72.56
CA ALA A 155 -11.39 -2.04 71.12
C ALA A 155 -10.18 -1.18 70.65
N GLY A 156 -9.35 -0.69 71.58
CA GLY A 156 -8.21 0.21 71.31
C GLY A 156 -6.83 -0.44 71.23
N LEU A 157 -6.69 -1.76 71.39
CA LEU A 157 -5.38 -2.40 71.54
C LEU A 157 -4.62 -2.74 70.24
N ASN A 158 -5.16 -2.42 69.07
CA ASN A 158 -4.49 -2.69 67.78
C ASN A 158 -3.98 -1.41 67.07
N GLN A 159 -3.39 -0.48 67.81
CA GLN A 159 -2.57 0.60 67.23
C GLN A 159 -1.12 0.51 67.71
N ARG A 160 -0.30 -0.23 66.95
CA ARG A 160 1.14 0.00 66.78
C ARG A 160 1.37 -0.10 65.27
N GLY A 161 1.40 1.01 64.54
CA GLY A 161 2.56 1.91 64.37
C GLY A 161 3.17 1.57 63.00
N ARG A 162 2.97 2.37 61.96
CA ARG A 162 3.59 3.69 61.72
C ARG A 162 2.81 4.46 60.67
#